data_AF-A0A7W1W767-F1
#
_entry.id   AF-A0A7W1W767-F1
#
_cell.length_a   1.000
_cell.length_b   1.000
_cell.length_c   1.000
_cell.angle_alpha   90.00
_cell.angle_beta   90.00
_cell.angle_gamma   90.00
#
_symmetry.space_group_name_H-M   'P 1'
#
loop_
_entity.id
_entity.type
_entity.pdbx_description
1 polymer ?
#
loop_
_entity_poly.entity_id
_entity_poly.type
_entity_poly.pdbx_seq_one_letter_code
_entity_poly.pdbx_strand_id
1 'polypeptide(L)'
;LHYVESQGEVKLGDLLLMDVGAEYDHYTADVTRTYPSNGKFTREQAEIYQAVYDAQEAAAKTVKPGASFRDASRAADKSIKESLAKMNLITAPDATYQILYQGKAINMPQYRLWFMHGFGHWLGMNVHDVGDYDAKLQAGMIFTNEPGIYIREDALEYLADTPENKAFLAKIRPAYEKYKNIGVRIEDDLLVTPTGVEWMTKALPRKISEIEQFMARASKEMNYTRAQNISNPKFAVLDSNNLFQVEDSSWNLFSKTEVKNGKTVRRGWVSSGRDAAFSGSQPLGHLHGD
;
A
#
# COMPACT_ATOMS: atom_id res chain seq x y z
N LEU A 1 4.35 0.29 -9.16
CA LEU A 1 3.70 -0.66 -8.23
C LEU A 1 4.75 -1.43 -7.47
N HIS A 2 5.62 -2.18 -8.15
CA HIS A 2 6.78 -2.87 -7.55
C HIS A 2 8.08 -2.05 -7.72
N TYR A 3 8.14 -0.88 -7.09
CA TYR A 3 9.38 -0.08 -7.08
C TYR A 3 10.33 -0.64 -6.03
N VAL A 4 11.51 -1.12 -6.45
CA VAL A 4 12.46 -1.82 -5.55
C VAL A 4 13.80 -1.11 -5.44
N GLU A 5 14.11 -0.20 -6.36
CA GLU A 5 15.39 0.49 -6.44
C GLU A 5 15.66 1.32 -5.19
N SER A 6 14.62 1.92 -4.59
CA SER A 6 14.71 2.69 -3.34
C SER A 6 15.85 3.73 -3.35
N GLN A 7 16.08 4.39 -4.50
CA GLN A 7 17.19 5.34 -4.70
C GLN A 7 16.72 6.82 -4.71
N GLY A 8 15.42 7.10 -4.59
CA GLY A 8 14.89 8.45 -4.61
C GLY A 8 15.08 9.19 -3.29
N GLU A 9 15.43 10.48 -3.36
CA GLU A 9 15.37 11.36 -2.19
C GLU A 9 13.92 11.53 -1.73
N VAL A 10 13.67 11.30 -0.45
CA VAL A 10 12.37 11.57 0.19
C VAL A 10 12.33 13.04 0.60
N LYS A 11 11.45 13.83 -0.01
CA LYS A 11 11.31 15.25 0.31
C LYS A 11 10.29 15.46 1.43
N LEU A 12 10.46 16.56 2.15
CA LEU A 12 9.52 16.95 3.19
C LEU A 12 8.15 17.25 2.57
N GLY A 13 7.11 16.58 3.06
CA GLY A 13 5.75 16.69 2.53
C GLY A 13 5.36 15.61 1.52
N ASP A 14 6.32 14.81 1.03
CA ASP A 14 6.01 13.63 0.22
C ASP A 14 5.21 12.59 1.02
N LEU A 15 4.43 11.77 0.33
CA LEU A 15 3.96 10.50 0.88
C LEU A 15 5.03 9.44 0.66
N LEU A 16 5.35 8.68 1.70
CA LEU A 16 6.05 7.41 1.59
C LEU A 16 5.03 6.29 1.58
N LEU A 17 5.01 5.53 0.50
CA LEU A 17 4.36 4.23 0.43
C LEU A 17 5.45 3.19 0.67
N MET A 18 5.34 2.47 1.78
CA MET A 18 6.23 1.37 2.14
C MET A 18 5.46 0.08 2.07
N ASP A 19 5.81 -0.74 1.09
CA ASP A 19 5.35 -2.12 0.94
C ASP A 19 6.50 -3.03 1.39
N VAL A 20 6.26 -3.79 2.46
CA VAL A 20 7.28 -4.55 3.15
C VAL A 20 6.75 -5.92 3.52
N GLY A 21 7.37 -6.94 2.94
CA GLY A 21 7.18 -8.32 3.33
C GLY A 21 8.12 -8.76 4.44
N ALA A 22 7.72 -9.79 5.18
CA ALA A 22 8.59 -10.54 6.09
C ALA A 22 8.41 -12.04 5.86
N GLU A 23 9.47 -12.82 6.06
CA GLU A 23 9.41 -14.28 6.04
C GLU A 23 9.92 -14.84 7.37
N TYR A 24 9.15 -15.74 7.97
CA TYR A 24 9.56 -16.48 9.16
C TYR A 24 9.10 -17.94 9.07
N ASP A 25 10.03 -18.87 9.21
CA ASP A 25 9.78 -20.32 9.14
C ASP A 25 9.00 -20.70 7.86
N HIS A 26 9.40 -20.10 6.74
CA HIS A 26 8.77 -20.21 5.42
C HIS A 26 7.37 -19.61 5.27
N TYR A 27 6.81 -18.96 6.29
CA TYR A 27 5.56 -18.21 6.17
C TYR A 27 5.85 -16.74 5.89
N THR A 28 5.09 -16.16 4.97
CA THR A 28 5.21 -14.76 4.58
C THR A 28 4.15 -13.90 5.27
N ALA A 29 4.50 -12.64 5.50
CA ALA A 29 3.58 -11.54 5.80
C ALA A 29 3.79 -10.47 4.73
N ASP A 30 2.73 -9.74 4.36
CA ASP A 30 2.79 -8.72 3.31
C ASP A 30 2.03 -7.46 3.72
N VAL A 31 2.75 -6.35 3.88
CA VAL A 31 2.19 -5.16 4.51
C VAL A 31 2.64 -3.89 3.82
N THR A 32 1.65 -3.19 3.30
CA THR A 32 1.81 -1.81 2.83
C THR A 32 1.25 -0.77 3.80
N ARG A 33 2.03 0.27 4.09
CA ARG A 33 1.59 1.50 4.74
C ARG A 33 2.00 2.73 3.94
N THR A 34 1.08 3.67 3.82
CA THR A 34 1.38 5.00 3.26
C THR A 34 1.29 6.07 4.34
N TYR A 35 2.29 6.95 4.45
CA TYR A 35 2.32 8.02 5.45
C TYR A 35 3.08 9.26 4.96
N PRO A 36 2.77 10.47 5.48
CA PRO A 36 3.44 11.70 5.09
C PRO A 36 4.82 11.79 5.76
N SER A 37 5.85 12.13 4.98
CA SER A 37 7.24 12.24 5.44
C SER A 37 7.43 13.27 6.55
N ASN A 38 6.58 14.30 6.58
CA ASN A 38 6.56 15.35 7.61
C ASN A 38 5.63 15.03 8.80
N GLY A 39 4.98 13.86 8.81
CA GLY A 39 4.10 13.41 9.87
C GLY A 39 2.68 14.00 9.86
N LYS A 40 2.29 14.81 8.87
CA LYS A 40 0.95 15.39 8.73
C LYS A 40 0.44 15.31 7.30
N PHE A 41 -0.76 14.76 7.11
CA PHE A 41 -1.34 14.69 5.78
C PHE A 41 -1.78 16.10 5.34
N THR A 42 -1.51 16.45 4.09
CA THR A 42 -2.23 17.56 3.46
C THR A 42 -3.70 17.17 3.25
N ARG A 43 -4.54 18.16 2.93
CA ARG A 43 -5.94 17.90 2.63
C ARG A 43 -6.10 16.89 1.48
N GLU A 44 -5.35 17.11 0.39
CA GLU A 44 -5.39 16.28 -0.82
C GLU A 44 -4.91 14.85 -0.54
N GLN A 45 -3.83 14.71 0.24
CA GLN A 45 -3.32 13.40 0.66
C GLN A 45 -4.33 12.67 1.54
N ALA A 46 -4.96 13.38 2.49
CA ALA A 46 -5.98 12.82 3.38
C ALA A 46 -7.24 12.38 2.62
N GLU A 47 -7.68 13.14 1.61
CA GLU A 47 -8.84 12.80 0.77
C GLU A 47 -8.60 11.47 0.01
N ILE A 48 -7.44 11.29 -0.62
CA ILE A 48 -7.08 10.04 -1.31
C ILE A 48 -6.85 8.89 -0.31
N TYR A 49 -6.16 9.17 0.80
CA TYR A 49 -5.89 8.18 1.83
C TYR A 49 -7.17 7.61 2.42
N GLN A 50 -8.12 8.49 2.76
CA GLN A 50 -9.41 8.08 3.31
C GLN A 50 -10.20 7.23 2.31
N ALA A 51 -10.15 7.54 1.01
CA ALA A 51 -10.79 6.73 -0.02
C ALA A 51 -10.25 5.28 -0.05
N VAL A 52 -8.92 5.11 0.10
CA VAL A 52 -8.29 3.78 0.17
C VAL A 52 -8.66 3.07 1.48
N TYR A 53 -8.61 3.77 2.62
CA TYR A 53 -9.02 3.23 3.92
C TYR A 53 -10.47 2.74 3.90
N ASP A 54 -11.39 3.53 3.36
CA ASP A 54 -12.81 3.19 3.26
C ASP A 54 -13.04 1.97 2.37
N ALA A 55 -12.25 1.81 1.31
CA ALA A 55 -12.29 0.61 0.46
C ALA A 55 -11.80 -0.64 1.19
N GLN A 56 -10.71 -0.51 1.96
CA GLN A 56 -10.15 -1.60 2.75
C GLN A 56 -11.17 -2.09 3.80
N GLU A 57 -11.83 -1.16 4.49
CA GLU A 57 -12.89 -1.46 5.46
C GLU A 57 -14.16 -2.02 4.80
N ALA A 58 -14.52 -1.55 3.61
CA ALA A 58 -15.67 -2.07 2.87
C ALA A 58 -15.48 -3.54 2.49
N ALA A 59 -14.29 -3.91 2.02
CA ALA A 59 -13.95 -5.28 1.71
C ALA A 59 -13.96 -6.18 2.94
N ALA A 60 -13.30 -5.78 4.03
CA ALA A 60 -13.23 -6.58 5.25
C ALA A 60 -14.62 -6.95 5.81
N LYS A 61 -15.62 -6.07 5.65
CA LYS A 61 -17.01 -6.32 6.09
C LYS A 61 -17.70 -7.47 5.35
N THR A 62 -17.23 -7.85 4.16
CA THR A 62 -17.81 -8.96 3.40
C THR A 62 -17.14 -10.30 3.71
N VAL A 63 -16.02 -10.30 4.44
CA VAL A 63 -15.19 -11.48 4.68
C VAL A 63 -15.75 -12.31 5.82
N LYS A 64 -16.22 -13.52 5.47
CA LYS A 64 -16.69 -14.55 6.39
C LYS A 64 -16.79 -15.90 5.66
N PRO A 65 -16.90 -17.04 6.36
CA PRO A 65 -17.13 -18.32 5.72
C PRO A 65 -18.36 -18.30 4.79
N GLY A 66 -18.21 -18.89 3.60
CA GLY A 66 -19.23 -18.94 2.56
C GLY A 66 -19.28 -17.73 1.61
N ALA A 67 -18.65 -16.61 1.95
CA ALA A 67 -18.41 -15.52 1.00
C ALA A 67 -17.34 -15.93 -0.04
N SER A 68 -17.08 -15.09 -1.04
CA SER A 68 -16.00 -15.28 -2.01
C SER A 68 -14.98 -14.14 -1.93
N PHE A 69 -13.74 -14.41 -2.37
CA PHE A 69 -12.73 -13.36 -2.56
C PHE A 69 -13.25 -12.22 -3.45
N ARG A 70 -13.99 -12.59 -4.52
CA ARG A 70 -14.64 -11.63 -5.43
C ARG A 70 -15.68 -10.74 -4.74
N ASP A 71 -16.33 -11.16 -3.65
CA ASP A 71 -17.24 -10.29 -2.89
C ASP A 71 -16.47 -9.15 -2.22
N ALA A 72 -15.32 -9.45 -1.62
CA ALA A 72 -14.44 -8.45 -1.00
C ALA A 72 -13.87 -7.49 -2.04
N SER A 73 -13.36 -8.03 -3.15
CA SER A 73 -12.88 -7.23 -4.28
C SER A 73 -13.95 -6.29 -4.83
N ARG A 74 -15.18 -6.78 -5.05
CA ARG A 74 -16.30 -5.92 -5.52
C ARG A 74 -16.67 -4.82 -4.52
N ALA A 75 -16.60 -5.10 -3.22
CA ALA A 75 -16.89 -4.10 -2.19
C ALA A 75 -15.82 -2.99 -2.16
N ALA A 76 -14.54 -3.34 -2.26
CA ALA A 76 -13.46 -2.35 -2.41
C ALA A 76 -13.62 -1.55 -3.70
N ASP A 77 -13.82 -2.20 -4.84
CA ASP A 77 -14.03 -1.57 -6.13
C ASP A 77 -15.17 -0.56 -6.11
N LYS A 78 -16.30 -0.93 -5.50
CA LYS A 78 -17.47 -0.04 -5.36
C LYS A 78 -17.10 1.20 -4.55
N SER A 79 -16.44 1.04 -3.41
CA SER A 79 -16.01 2.14 -2.56
C SER A 79 -15.01 3.09 -3.27
N ILE A 80 -14.04 2.52 -4.00
CA ILE A 80 -13.08 3.28 -4.82
C ILE A 80 -13.79 4.06 -5.92
N LYS A 81 -14.68 3.40 -6.68
CA LYS A 81 -15.45 4.06 -7.76
C LYS A 81 -16.27 5.24 -7.24
N GLU A 82 -16.97 5.06 -6.13
CA GLU A 82 -17.76 6.12 -5.51
C GLU A 82 -16.87 7.29 -5.03
N SER A 83 -15.73 7.00 -4.41
CA SER A 83 -14.80 8.03 -3.93
C SER A 83 -14.14 8.80 -5.09
N LEU A 84 -13.67 8.12 -6.13
CA LEU A 84 -13.09 8.75 -7.31
C LEU A 84 -14.11 9.62 -8.05
N ALA A 85 -15.37 9.17 -8.14
CA ALA A 85 -16.43 9.95 -8.76
C ALA A 85 -16.74 11.22 -7.95
N LYS A 86 -16.82 11.12 -6.61
CA LYS A 86 -16.98 12.29 -5.71
C LYS A 86 -15.84 13.30 -5.87
N MET A 87 -14.62 12.81 -6.13
CA MET A 87 -13.44 13.66 -6.36
C MET A 87 -13.32 14.17 -7.80
N ASN A 88 -14.24 13.81 -8.70
CA ASN A 88 -14.19 14.10 -10.14
C ASN A 88 -12.93 13.54 -10.86
N LEU A 89 -12.28 12.52 -10.29
CA LEU A 89 -11.19 11.78 -10.94
C LEU A 89 -11.71 10.76 -11.96
N ILE A 90 -12.99 10.41 -11.86
CA ILE A 90 -13.77 9.71 -12.89
C ILE A 90 -15.12 10.41 -13.04
N THR A 91 -15.78 10.20 -14.17
CA THR A 91 -17.01 10.94 -14.52
C THR A 91 -18.28 10.40 -13.88
N ALA A 92 -18.31 9.11 -13.57
CA ALA A 92 -19.31 8.40 -12.78
C ALA A 92 -18.71 7.04 -12.31
N PRO A 93 -19.27 6.38 -11.29
CA PRO A 93 -18.74 5.10 -10.78
C PRO A 93 -18.59 3.98 -11.83
N ASP A 94 -19.48 3.94 -12.82
CA ASP A 94 -19.54 2.96 -13.91
C ASP A 94 -19.01 3.51 -15.24
N ALA A 95 -18.48 4.73 -15.25
CA ALA A 95 -18.02 5.37 -16.48
C ALA A 95 -16.82 4.64 -17.08
N THR A 96 -16.76 4.67 -18.41
CA THR A 96 -15.70 4.06 -19.20
C THR A 96 -14.93 5.11 -20.02
N TYR A 97 -13.73 4.74 -20.45
CA TYR A 97 -12.93 5.45 -21.44
C TYR A 97 -12.49 4.44 -22.50
N GLN A 98 -12.03 4.93 -23.66
CA GLN A 98 -11.66 4.07 -24.76
C GLN A 98 -10.15 3.81 -24.77
N ILE A 99 -9.77 2.56 -24.99
CA ILE A 99 -8.41 2.18 -25.38
C ILE A 99 -8.44 1.58 -26.78
N LEU A 100 -7.30 1.63 -27.48
CA LEU A 100 -7.13 0.92 -28.74
C LEU A 100 -6.52 -0.46 -28.48
N TYR A 101 -7.29 -1.51 -28.75
CA TYR A 101 -6.80 -2.89 -28.70
C TYR A 101 -6.92 -3.49 -30.10
N GLN A 102 -5.78 -3.92 -30.66
CA GLN A 102 -5.71 -4.47 -32.03
C GLN A 102 -6.40 -3.57 -33.08
N GLY A 103 -6.22 -2.25 -32.97
CA GLY A 103 -6.81 -1.25 -33.87
C GLY A 103 -8.30 -0.98 -33.68
N LYS A 104 -8.94 -1.55 -32.65
CA LYS A 104 -10.35 -1.32 -32.31
C LYS A 104 -10.48 -0.58 -30.98
N ALA A 105 -11.39 0.39 -30.93
CA ALA A 105 -11.76 1.04 -29.69
C ALA A 105 -12.57 0.07 -28.82
N ILE A 106 -12.12 -0.17 -27.59
CA ILE A 106 -12.84 -0.92 -26.58
C ILE A 106 -12.99 -0.07 -25.32
N ASN A 107 -14.07 -0.29 -24.57
CA ASN A 107 -14.37 0.46 -23.36
C ASN A 107 -13.72 -0.20 -22.14
N MET A 108 -12.96 0.59 -21.38
CA MET A 108 -12.37 0.21 -20.11
C MET A 108 -12.96 1.07 -18.98
N PRO A 109 -13.17 0.53 -17.77
CA PRO A 109 -13.65 1.33 -16.65
C PRO A 109 -12.65 2.44 -16.27
N GLN A 110 -13.13 3.67 -16.09
CA GLN A 110 -12.27 4.82 -15.77
C GLN A 110 -11.50 4.65 -14.46
N TYR A 111 -12.08 3.99 -13.45
CA TYR A 111 -11.40 3.79 -12.16
C TYR A 111 -10.10 3.00 -12.27
N ARG A 112 -9.94 2.15 -13.31
CA ARG A 112 -8.73 1.36 -13.55
C ARG A 112 -7.52 2.20 -13.95
N LEU A 113 -7.70 3.47 -14.33
CA LEU A 113 -6.59 4.41 -14.47
C LEU A 113 -5.86 4.65 -13.14
N TRP A 114 -6.61 4.61 -12.04
CA TRP A 114 -6.14 4.97 -10.70
C TRP A 114 -5.97 3.76 -9.79
N PHE A 115 -6.73 2.67 -10.02
CA PHE A 115 -6.62 1.40 -9.31
C PHE A 115 -6.50 0.22 -10.29
N MET A 116 -5.27 -0.06 -10.71
CA MET A 116 -4.97 -0.95 -11.84
C MET A 116 -4.62 -2.39 -11.46
N HIS A 117 -4.36 -2.69 -10.18
CA HIS A 117 -4.02 -4.03 -9.72
C HIS A 117 -5.24 -4.75 -9.11
N GLY A 118 -5.02 -6.00 -8.70
CA GLY A 118 -6.01 -6.78 -7.96
C GLY A 118 -6.27 -6.20 -6.57
N PHE A 119 -7.36 -6.64 -5.95
CA PHE A 119 -7.71 -6.25 -4.57
C PHE A 119 -6.76 -6.83 -3.51
N GLY A 120 -6.15 -7.97 -3.81
CA GLY A 120 -5.28 -8.73 -2.94
C GLY A 120 -4.99 -10.12 -3.53
N HIS A 121 -4.37 -10.97 -2.74
CA HIS A 121 -4.03 -12.34 -3.12
C HIS A 121 -3.98 -13.26 -1.92
N TRP A 122 -4.04 -14.58 -2.15
CA TRP A 122 -3.74 -15.57 -1.10
C TRP A 122 -2.34 -15.36 -0.55
N LEU A 123 -2.17 -15.63 0.76
CA LEU A 123 -0.92 -15.44 1.47
C LEU A 123 -0.64 -16.67 2.35
N GLY A 124 0.59 -17.15 2.31
CA GLY A 124 0.98 -18.34 3.07
C GLY A 124 2.47 -18.60 3.02
N MET A 125 2.90 -19.69 2.38
CA MET A 125 4.34 -19.99 2.25
C MET A 125 5.00 -19.19 1.12
N ASN A 126 4.21 -18.74 0.14
CA ASN A 126 4.60 -17.74 -0.82
C ASN A 126 3.80 -16.46 -0.54
N VAL A 127 4.41 -15.31 -0.84
CA VAL A 127 3.73 -14.02 -0.72
C VAL A 127 2.45 -14.01 -1.56
N HIS A 128 2.56 -14.43 -2.82
CA HIS A 128 1.42 -14.78 -3.66
C HIS A 128 1.21 -16.29 -3.59
N ASP A 129 0.43 -16.75 -2.61
CA ASP A 129 0.25 -18.18 -2.39
C ASP A 129 -0.69 -18.83 -3.42
N VAL A 130 -0.60 -20.15 -3.50
CA VAL A 130 -1.47 -20.95 -4.36
C VAL A 130 -2.93 -20.91 -3.88
N GLY A 131 -3.89 -21.04 -4.79
CA GLY A 131 -5.29 -21.19 -4.41
C GLY A 131 -6.26 -20.89 -5.54
N ASP A 132 -7.49 -21.39 -5.40
CA ASP A 132 -8.60 -21.11 -6.31
C ASP A 132 -9.36 -19.86 -5.87
N TYR A 133 -9.34 -18.80 -6.68
CA TYR A 133 -10.05 -17.55 -6.42
C TYR A 133 -11.58 -17.65 -6.56
N ASP A 134 -12.08 -18.76 -7.13
CA ASP A 134 -13.51 -19.08 -7.18
C ASP A 134 -14.00 -19.86 -5.96
N ALA A 135 -13.09 -20.31 -5.09
CA ALA A 135 -13.43 -21.00 -3.86
C ALA A 135 -14.24 -20.10 -2.90
N LYS A 136 -15.13 -20.72 -2.14
CA LYS A 136 -15.76 -20.06 -1.00
C LYS A 136 -14.77 -19.96 0.14
N LEU A 137 -14.75 -18.80 0.78
CA LEU A 137 -13.94 -18.54 1.96
C LEU A 137 -14.31 -19.54 3.06
N GLN A 138 -13.29 -20.08 3.71
CA GLN A 138 -13.40 -20.97 4.85
C GLN A 138 -12.48 -20.46 5.96
N ALA A 139 -12.83 -20.77 7.21
CA ALA A 139 -11.98 -20.42 8.34
C ALA A 139 -10.58 -21.03 8.15
N GLY A 140 -9.53 -20.24 8.40
CA GLY A 140 -8.14 -20.62 8.18
C GLY A 140 -7.53 -20.13 6.86
N MET A 141 -8.33 -19.67 5.90
CA MET A 141 -7.80 -19.01 4.70
C MET A 141 -7.20 -17.64 5.06
N ILE A 142 -6.08 -17.30 4.44
CA ILE A 142 -5.37 -16.03 4.63
C ILE A 142 -5.15 -15.36 3.27
N PHE A 143 -5.39 -14.06 3.19
CA PHE A 143 -5.16 -13.25 2.00
C PHE A 143 -4.90 -11.79 2.37
N THR A 144 -4.28 -11.03 1.45
CA THR A 144 -4.05 -9.59 1.58
C THR A 144 -5.30 -8.79 1.25
N ASN A 145 -5.47 -7.64 1.90
CA ASN A 145 -6.49 -6.63 1.60
C ASN A 145 -5.80 -5.31 1.32
N GLU A 146 -5.47 -5.06 0.04
CA GLU A 146 -4.50 -4.06 -0.40
C GLU A 146 -5.04 -3.05 -1.43
N PRO A 147 -6.22 -2.43 -1.25
CA PRO A 147 -6.68 -1.41 -2.18
C PRO A 147 -5.65 -0.28 -2.31
N GLY A 148 -5.58 0.32 -3.50
CA GLY A 148 -4.69 1.44 -3.77
C GLY A 148 -5.24 2.42 -4.80
N ILE A 149 -4.81 3.68 -4.71
CA ILE A 149 -5.10 4.75 -5.67
C ILE A 149 -3.79 5.44 -6.02
N TYR A 150 -3.47 5.52 -7.31
CA TYR A 150 -2.23 6.11 -7.82
C TYR A 150 -2.53 7.09 -8.94
N ILE A 151 -2.42 8.39 -8.65
CA ILE A 151 -2.64 9.46 -9.63
C ILE A 151 -1.29 9.82 -10.26
N ARG A 152 -0.81 8.99 -11.19
CA ARG A 152 0.50 9.14 -11.81
C ARG A 152 0.55 10.34 -12.77
N GLU A 153 1.70 11.01 -12.84
CA GLU A 153 1.92 12.16 -13.75
C GLU A 153 1.78 11.80 -15.24
N ASP A 154 2.08 10.56 -15.60
CA ASP A 154 2.01 10.03 -16.96
C ASP A 154 0.64 9.41 -17.31
N ALA A 155 -0.29 9.32 -16.35
CA ALA A 155 -1.46 8.45 -16.46
C ALA A 155 -2.37 8.78 -17.65
N LEU A 156 -2.34 10.04 -18.10
CA LEU A 156 -3.23 10.57 -19.12
C LEU A 156 -2.54 10.78 -20.48
N GLU A 157 -1.24 10.52 -20.58
CA GLU A 157 -0.45 10.64 -21.82
C GLU A 157 -0.76 9.54 -22.83
N TYR A 158 -1.17 8.37 -22.34
CA TYR A 158 -1.39 7.17 -23.16
C TYR A 158 -2.86 6.95 -23.56
N LEU A 159 -3.74 7.91 -23.29
CA LEU A 159 -5.14 7.79 -23.71
C LEU A 159 -5.26 7.85 -25.23
N ALA A 160 -6.07 6.94 -25.79
CA ALA A 160 -6.36 6.95 -27.22
C ALA A 160 -6.96 8.29 -27.65
N ASP A 161 -6.55 8.80 -28.82
CA ASP A 161 -7.10 10.04 -29.37
C ASP A 161 -8.50 9.80 -29.97
N THR A 162 -9.51 9.80 -29.10
CA THR A 162 -10.92 9.67 -29.48
C THR A 162 -11.75 10.85 -28.94
N PRO A 163 -12.87 11.20 -29.59
CA PRO A 163 -13.76 12.25 -29.08
C PRO A 163 -14.22 12.02 -27.64
N GLU A 164 -14.51 10.77 -27.28
CA GLU A 164 -14.92 10.35 -25.94
C GLU A 164 -13.81 10.59 -24.91
N ASN A 165 -12.57 10.21 -25.24
CA ASN A 165 -11.44 10.45 -24.35
C ASN A 165 -11.10 11.93 -24.22
N LYS A 166 -11.23 12.72 -25.30
CA LYS A 166 -11.09 14.19 -25.25
C LYS A 166 -12.09 14.82 -24.28
N ALA A 167 -13.36 14.40 -24.34
CA ALA A 167 -14.40 14.89 -23.44
C ALA A 167 -14.16 14.44 -21.98
N PHE A 168 -13.76 13.18 -21.78
CA PHE A 168 -13.39 12.63 -20.49
C PHE A 168 -12.22 13.42 -19.87
N LEU A 169 -11.12 13.61 -20.62
CA LEU A 169 -9.94 14.36 -20.20
C LEU A 169 -10.28 15.78 -19.77
N ALA A 170 -11.07 16.49 -20.58
CA ALA A 170 -11.49 17.85 -20.25
C ALA A 170 -12.26 17.92 -18.93
N LYS A 171 -13.12 16.93 -18.65
CA LYS A 171 -13.93 16.87 -17.43
C LYS A 171 -13.09 16.57 -16.18
N ILE A 172 -12.10 15.69 -16.26
CA ILE A 172 -11.30 15.29 -15.08
C ILE A 172 -10.05 16.14 -14.85
N ARG A 173 -9.59 16.93 -15.84
CA ARG A 173 -8.34 17.70 -15.78
C ARG A 173 -8.18 18.51 -14.48
N PRO A 174 -9.18 19.28 -14.01
CA PRO A 174 -9.01 20.06 -12.78
C PRO A 174 -8.76 19.19 -11.54
N ALA A 175 -9.44 18.04 -11.43
CA ALA A 175 -9.22 17.09 -10.34
C ALA A 175 -7.87 16.40 -10.48
N TYR A 176 -7.50 15.98 -11.69
CA TYR A 176 -6.19 15.40 -11.97
C TYR A 176 -5.05 16.32 -11.54
N GLU A 177 -5.06 17.60 -11.94
CA GLU A 177 -4.02 18.55 -11.53
C GLU A 177 -3.97 18.78 -10.02
N LYS A 178 -5.11 18.67 -9.33
CA LYS A 178 -5.20 18.77 -7.86
C LYS A 178 -4.54 17.58 -7.16
N TYR A 179 -4.72 16.35 -7.66
CA TYR A 179 -4.29 15.12 -6.97
C TYR A 179 -3.09 14.41 -7.60
N LYS A 180 -2.56 14.90 -8.74
CA LYS A 180 -1.41 14.26 -9.40
C LYS A 180 -0.23 14.09 -8.45
N ASN A 181 0.51 13.02 -8.64
CA ASN A 181 1.63 12.56 -7.81
C ASN A 181 1.25 12.10 -6.39
N ILE A 182 -0.04 11.81 -6.14
CA ILE A 182 -0.48 11.12 -4.92
C ILE A 182 -0.66 9.63 -5.23
N GLY A 183 0.07 8.80 -4.51
CA GLY A 183 -0.08 7.34 -4.49
C GLY A 183 -0.30 6.85 -3.07
N VAL A 184 -1.36 6.07 -2.85
CA VAL A 184 -1.67 5.45 -1.57
C VAL A 184 -2.02 3.99 -1.79
N ARG A 185 -1.43 3.11 -0.98
CA ARG A 185 -1.90 1.74 -0.73
C ARG A 185 -1.92 1.50 0.77
N ILE A 186 -2.93 0.76 1.23
CA ILE A 186 -3.03 0.27 2.60
C ILE A 186 -3.33 -1.22 2.49
N GLU A 187 -2.46 -2.02 3.08
CA GLU A 187 -2.53 -3.47 2.96
C GLU A 187 -2.41 -4.15 4.30
N ASP A 188 -3.28 -5.13 4.53
CA ASP A 188 -3.28 -5.94 5.73
C ASP A 188 -3.53 -7.40 5.41
N ASP A 189 -2.91 -8.25 6.21
CA ASP A 189 -3.11 -9.69 6.19
C ASP A 189 -4.39 -10.03 6.95
N LEU A 190 -5.31 -10.71 6.26
CA LEU A 190 -6.61 -11.10 6.78
C LEU A 190 -6.69 -12.60 6.97
N LEU A 191 -7.00 -13.05 8.19
CA LEU A 191 -7.36 -14.43 8.50
C LEU A 191 -8.88 -14.57 8.54
N VAL A 192 -9.43 -15.44 7.70
CA VAL A 192 -10.85 -15.81 7.81
C VAL A 192 -11.05 -16.64 9.09
N THR A 193 -11.97 -16.21 9.93
CA THR A 193 -12.35 -16.90 11.18
C THR A 193 -13.72 -17.57 11.02
N PRO A 194 -14.16 -18.44 11.95
CA PRO A 194 -15.47 -19.09 11.86
C PRO A 194 -16.66 -18.12 11.76
N THR A 195 -16.51 -16.87 12.21
CA THR A 195 -17.60 -15.88 12.26
C THR A 195 -17.34 -14.61 11.46
N GLY A 196 -16.15 -14.45 10.86
CA GLY A 196 -15.78 -13.23 10.15
C GLY A 196 -14.32 -13.20 9.75
N VAL A 197 -13.62 -12.13 10.13
CA VAL A 197 -12.22 -11.89 9.76
C VAL A 197 -11.42 -11.34 10.93
N GLU A 198 -10.19 -11.82 11.08
CA GLU A 198 -9.16 -11.24 11.92
C GLU A 198 -8.15 -10.47 11.05
N TRP A 199 -7.84 -9.25 11.47
CA TRP A 199 -6.76 -8.45 10.92
C TRP A 199 -5.46 -8.82 11.63
N MET A 200 -4.60 -9.60 10.99
CA MET A 200 -3.37 -10.11 11.60
C MET A 200 -2.35 -8.99 11.85
N THR A 201 -2.42 -7.93 11.05
CA THR A 201 -1.51 -6.77 11.04
C THR A 201 -2.12 -5.53 11.71
N LYS A 202 -3.22 -5.69 12.46
CA LYS A 202 -3.96 -4.60 13.15
C LYS A 202 -3.14 -3.77 14.15
N ALA A 203 -1.95 -4.23 14.54
CA ALA A 203 -1.06 -3.51 15.42
C ALA A 203 -0.46 -2.26 14.76
N LEU A 204 -0.42 -2.21 13.43
CA LEU A 204 0.09 -1.08 12.66
C LEU A 204 -1.02 -0.05 12.41
N PRO A 205 -0.76 1.26 12.63
CA PRO A 205 -1.76 2.30 12.48
C PRO A 205 -2.26 2.38 11.04
N ARG A 206 -3.57 2.63 10.88
CA ARG A 206 -4.22 2.79 9.56
C ARG A 206 -5.11 4.02 9.50
N LYS A 207 -5.71 4.47 10.59
CA LYS A 207 -6.45 5.73 10.55
C LYS A 207 -5.47 6.89 10.43
N ILE A 208 -5.84 7.93 9.70
CA ILE A 208 -5.05 9.16 9.57
C ILE A 208 -4.59 9.67 10.94
N SER A 209 -5.51 9.75 11.91
CA SER A 209 -5.21 10.20 13.27
C SER A 209 -4.22 9.29 14.00
N GLU A 210 -4.30 7.97 13.81
CA GLU A 210 -3.38 7.00 14.41
C GLU A 210 -1.97 7.13 13.80
N ILE A 211 -1.88 7.34 12.49
CA ILE A 211 -0.60 7.55 11.79
C ILE A 211 0.05 8.84 12.26
N GLU A 212 -0.69 9.95 12.28
CA GLU A 212 -0.13 11.24 12.72
C GLU A 212 0.30 11.19 14.20
N GLN A 213 -0.46 10.51 15.06
CA GLN A 213 -0.07 10.30 16.47
C GLN A 213 1.18 9.44 16.57
N PHE A 214 1.26 8.34 15.80
CA PHE A 214 2.43 7.48 15.75
C PHE A 214 3.67 8.26 15.33
N MET A 215 3.59 9.01 14.22
CA MET A 215 4.70 9.82 13.69
C MET A 215 5.14 10.89 14.69
N ALA A 216 4.19 11.58 15.34
CA ALA A 216 4.49 12.59 16.36
C ALA A 216 5.21 12.00 17.59
N ARG A 217 4.80 10.79 18.02
CA ARG A 217 5.48 10.07 19.11
C ARG A 217 6.87 9.61 18.69
N ALA A 218 6.98 8.92 17.56
CA ALA A 218 8.25 8.39 17.05
C ALA A 218 9.29 9.50 16.85
N SER A 219 8.88 10.65 16.30
CA SER A 219 9.75 11.83 16.15
C SER A 219 10.31 12.32 17.50
N LYS A 220 9.51 12.32 18.57
CA LYS A 220 9.98 12.71 19.91
C LYS A 220 10.95 11.68 20.51
N GLU A 221 10.65 10.39 20.37
CA GLU A 221 11.50 9.30 20.88
C GLU A 221 12.87 9.27 20.16
N MET A 222 12.88 9.47 18.85
CA MET A 222 14.10 9.58 18.05
C MET A 222 14.90 10.85 18.39
N ASN A 223 14.23 11.99 18.58
CA ASN A 223 14.89 13.24 18.99
C ASN A 223 15.47 13.17 20.42
N TYR A 224 14.79 12.46 21.34
CA TYR A 224 15.31 12.20 22.68
C TYR A 224 16.59 11.34 22.62
N THR A 225 16.59 10.33 21.74
CA THR A 225 17.77 9.49 21.49
C THR A 225 18.93 10.30 20.90
N ARG A 226 18.64 11.26 19.98
CA ARG A 226 19.63 12.20 19.43
C ARG A 226 20.31 13.04 20.53
N ALA A 227 19.55 13.58 21.48
CA ALA A 227 20.09 14.41 22.56
C ALA A 227 20.98 13.61 23.53
N GLN A 228 20.68 12.34 23.80
CA GLN A 228 21.53 11.47 24.63
C GLN A 228 22.81 11.02 23.90
N ASN A 229 22.80 10.92 22.58
CA ASN A 229 23.99 10.53 21.82
C ASN A 229 25.02 11.66 21.66
N ILE A 230 24.63 12.92 21.82
CA ILE A 230 25.55 14.07 21.84
C ILE A 230 26.41 14.06 23.12
N SER A 231 25.91 13.53 24.24
CA SER A 231 26.65 13.46 25.50
C SER A 231 27.52 12.21 25.68
N ASN A 232 27.42 11.22 24.78
CA ASN A 232 28.26 10.02 24.77
C ASN A 232 28.38 9.47 23.33
N PRO A 233 29.47 9.76 22.60
CA PRO A 233 29.52 9.60 21.15
C PRO A 233 29.74 8.12 20.80
N LYS A 234 28.66 7.37 20.65
CA LYS A 234 28.63 6.13 19.86
C LYS A 234 27.64 6.15 18.70
N PHE A 235 26.94 7.27 18.52
CA PHE A 235 25.86 7.40 17.55
C PHE A 235 25.73 8.85 17.12
N ALA A 236 26.48 9.27 16.11
CA ALA A 236 26.21 10.56 15.49
C ALA A 236 26.67 10.55 14.04
N VAL A 237 25.72 10.43 13.11
CA VAL A 237 25.55 11.41 12.02
C VAL A 237 24.08 11.42 11.60
N LEU A 238 23.42 12.58 11.66
CA LEU A 238 22.52 13.05 10.61
C LEU A 238 22.73 14.57 10.50
N ASP A 239 23.72 14.93 9.68
CA ASP A 239 23.77 16.22 8.99
C ASP A 239 22.69 16.22 7.89
N SER A 240 22.12 17.39 7.67
CA SER A 240 20.97 17.78 6.86
C SER A 240 20.94 17.38 5.37
N ASN A 241 21.80 16.48 4.90
CA ASN A 241 21.94 16.17 3.47
C ASN A 241 21.91 14.68 3.09
N ASN A 242 21.54 13.76 3.98
CA ASN A 242 21.31 12.36 3.60
C ASN A 242 20.37 11.67 4.59
N LEU A 243 19.14 11.40 4.16
CA LEU A 243 18.20 10.55 4.89
C LEU A 243 18.46 9.09 4.49
N PHE A 244 18.80 8.26 5.48
CA PHE A 244 19.02 6.80 5.41
C PHE A 244 20.41 6.31 4.94
N GLN A 245 21.43 6.51 5.77
CA GLN A 245 22.44 5.46 5.96
C GLN A 245 22.11 4.71 7.26
N VAL A 246 21.70 3.45 7.12
CA VAL A 246 21.52 2.55 8.24
C VAL A 246 22.89 2.01 8.62
N GLU A 247 23.58 2.65 9.56
CA GLU A 247 24.66 1.97 10.27
C GLU A 247 24.06 0.92 11.21
N ASP A 248 24.79 -0.18 11.36
CA ASP A 248 24.52 -1.51 11.96
C ASP A 248 23.88 -1.56 13.38
N SER A 249 23.40 -0.43 13.88
CA SER A 249 23.07 -0.18 15.28
C SER A 249 21.59 0.18 15.51
N SER A 250 20.82 0.49 14.46
CA SER A 250 19.35 0.60 14.49
C SER A 250 18.66 -0.74 14.83
N TRP A 251 19.37 -1.85 14.63
CA TRP A 251 19.00 -3.22 15.03
C TRP A 251 18.60 -3.35 16.50
N ASN A 252 19.22 -2.58 17.40
CA ASN A 252 19.02 -2.74 18.84
C ASN A 252 17.76 -2.03 19.38
N LEU A 253 17.12 -1.15 18.60
CA LEU A 253 15.88 -0.48 19.00
C LEU A 253 14.67 -1.41 18.85
N PHE A 254 14.69 -2.27 17.82
CA PHE A 254 13.64 -3.26 17.54
C PHE A 254 13.87 -4.61 18.24
N SER A 255 15.08 -4.87 18.75
CA SER A 255 15.42 -6.13 19.43
C SER A 255 15.10 -6.17 20.92
N LYS A 256 14.52 -5.11 21.50
CA LYS A 256 14.25 -4.99 22.95
C LYS A 256 12.89 -5.54 23.39
N THR A 257 12.20 -6.30 22.56
CA THR A 257 11.02 -7.05 22.99
C THR A 257 11.48 -8.29 23.74
N GLU A 258 11.31 -8.31 25.08
CA GLU A 258 11.59 -9.50 25.89
C GLU A 258 10.79 -10.71 25.37
N VAL A 259 11.52 -11.81 25.16
CA VAL A 259 10.95 -13.13 24.84
C VAL A 259 10.18 -13.62 26.06
N LYS A 260 8.85 -13.49 26.06
CA LYS A 260 7.99 -14.28 26.94
C LYS A 260 7.57 -15.58 26.22
N ASN A 261 7.80 -16.72 26.87
CA ASN A 261 7.30 -18.05 26.50
C ASN A 261 8.04 -18.79 25.35
N GLY A 262 9.36 -18.72 25.30
CA GLY A 262 10.17 -19.77 24.66
C GLY A 262 10.06 -19.91 23.13
N LYS A 263 9.60 -18.88 22.41
CA LYS A 263 9.69 -18.84 20.94
C LYS A 263 10.92 -18.02 20.52
N THR A 264 11.85 -18.68 19.84
CA THR A 264 13.06 -18.07 19.28
C THR A 264 12.68 -17.30 18.01
N VAL A 265 12.72 -15.97 18.04
CA VAL A 265 12.66 -15.16 16.81
C VAL A 265 14.03 -15.26 16.13
N ARG A 266 14.11 -15.93 14.98
CA ARG A 266 15.26 -15.74 14.06
C ARG A 266 15.24 -14.28 13.63
N ARG A 267 16.38 -13.61 13.74
CA ARG A 267 16.57 -12.20 13.34
C ARG A 267 16.16 -12.07 11.86
N GLY A 268 15.05 -11.40 11.58
CA GLY A 268 14.70 -11.01 10.21
C GLY A 268 15.69 -9.96 9.73
N TRP A 269 16.07 -10.00 8.45
CA TRP A 269 16.96 -9.03 7.82
C TRP A 269 16.13 -7.81 7.37
N VAL A 270 16.42 -6.61 7.86
CA VAL A 270 15.93 -5.36 7.29
C VAL A 270 17.04 -4.88 6.39
N SER A 271 16.83 -4.98 5.08
CA SER A 271 17.74 -4.44 4.10
C SER A 271 17.04 -3.32 3.34
N SER A 272 17.71 -2.19 3.18
CA SER A 272 17.29 -1.10 2.31
C SER A 272 18.48 -0.61 1.48
N GLY A 273 18.24 -0.21 0.23
CA GLY A 273 19.28 0.18 -0.72
C GLY A 273 19.63 -0.88 -1.76
N ARG A 274 20.67 -0.64 -2.57
CA ARG A 274 21.06 -1.48 -3.72
C ARG A 274 21.39 -2.94 -3.37
N ASP A 275 21.78 -3.20 -2.12
CA ASP A 275 22.14 -4.54 -1.64
C ASP A 275 20.97 -5.26 -0.93
N ALA A 276 19.79 -4.62 -0.84
CA ALA A 276 18.60 -5.21 -0.21
C ALA A 276 17.87 -6.23 -1.11
N ALA A 277 18.07 -6.12 -2.41
CA ALA A 277 17.31 -6.86 -3.40
C ALA A 277 18.03 -8.14 -3.84
N PHE A 278 18.34 -9.07 -2.94
CA PHE A 278 18.81 -10.40 -3.35
C PHE A 278 18.39 -11.54 -2.39
N SER A 279 17.13 -11.55 -1.97
CA SER A 279 16.46 -12.81 -1.61
C SER A 279 14.99 -12.78 -2.00
N GLY A 280 14.65 -13.15 -3.24
CA GLY A 280 13.26 -13.41 -3.60
C GLY A 280 12.91 -13.38 -5.08
N SER A 281 13.53 -12.51 -5.89
CA SER A 281 13.10 -12.33 -7.28
C SER A 281 14.14 -12.82 -8.28
N GLN A 282 13.99 -14.04 -8.79
CA GLN A 282 14.35 -14.26 -10.19
C GLN A 282 13.32 -13.55 -11.08
N PRO A 283 13.74 -12.96 -12.22
CA PRO A 283 12.89 -12.12 -13.05
C PRO A 283 11.98 -12.99 -13.92
N LEU A 284 10.91 -13.51 -13.34
CA LEU A 284 9.76 -13.95 -14.12
C LEU A 284 8.71 -12.86 -14.01
N GLY A 285 8.66 -12.00 -15.03
CA GLY A 285 7.57 -11.04 -15.18
C GLY A 285 6.24 -11.78 -15.10
N HIS A 286 5.46 -11.50 -14.06
CA HIS A 286 4.19 -12.16 -13.82
C HIS A 286 3.08 -11.11 -13.68
N LEU A 287 2.11 -11.26 -14.58
CA LEU A 287 0.92 -10.45 -14.75
C LEU A 287 -0.06 -10.79 -13.61
N HIS A 288 -0.67 -9.77 -13.01
CA HIS A 288 -1.85 -9.98 -12.18
C HIS A 288 -2.96 -10.53 -13.08
N GLY A 289 -3.50 -11.70 -12.75
CA GLY A 289 -4.57 -12.33 -13.50
C GLY A 289 -5.85 -11.49 -13.49
N ASP A 290 -6.48 -11.39 -14.66
CA ASP A 290 -7.80 -10.78 -14.89
C ASP A 290 -8.95 -11.55 -14.23
#